data_AF-A0A6B1D3J6-F1
#
_entry.id   AF-A0A6B1D3J6-F1
#
_cell.length_a   1.000
_cell.length_b   1.000
_cell.length_c   1.000
_cell.angle_alpha   90.00
_cell.angle_beta   90.00
_cell.angle_gamma   90.00
#
_symmetry.space_group_name_H-M   'P 1'
#
loop_
_entity.id
_entity.type
_entity.pdbx_description
1 polymer ?
#
loop_
_entity_poly.entity_id
_entity_poly.type
_entity_poly.pdbx_seq_one_letter_code
_entity_poly.pdbx_strand_id
1 'polypeptide(L)'
;MNATAPPLAGLCTYAQGGEPGYSVERTVQLLRRYLFVESQTMRCLVAHLNAVPEWEVKCGLSLHLWQDAEHCTWLRNRVKEMRTPPLHLDRIPDSGLDAFFQELIRSRNTLELLTGVYRVLKPASIAAMQRHQSEANPLVDQPTRRLLRFILLEEEEQLAWGDATLRSLFDKVDSGDSVEPGECWAAHLQAYLDAAGGIAADGDRATEKELPPARAQEPFNPIRTPQRDERFTRVWHSRGRLPNGDISATERNWFQLYMRLTEMHVPELMALIIYDWDDQPWEFYHDMARQLWDEARHAMMGEIAFELSGLDWAAVPHEISFGEFPNSELEPADRHCLLWGIEQGLMKPDGKQLEYKVARESGDPLSTTFQDFDWADEVLHAQIGRRWLLPAFESMEAMQQRYEEVLARFQAILDQDQALARAEWWDAFYQQIPRQGKKQAPAPN
;
A
#
# COMPACT_ATOMS: atom_id res chain seq x y z
N MET A 1 33.30 -44.04 4.18
CA MET A 1 33.24 -42.83 5.04
C MET A 1 31.82 -42.73 5.54
N ASN A 2 31.59 -42.76 6.85
CA ASN A 2 30.24 -42.61 7.39
C ASN A 2 29.81 -41.16 7.19
N ALA A 3 28.84 -40.93 6.29
CA ALA A 3 28.25 -39.62 6.11
C ALA A 3 27.48 -39.28 7.39
N THR A 4 28.05 -38.43 8.24
CA THR A 4 27.36 -37.86 9.39
C THR A 4 26.52 -36.68 8.93
N ALA A 5 25.35 -36.48 9.54
CA ALA A 5 24.54 -35.29 9.29
C ALA A 5 25.36 -34.00 9.57
N PRO A 6 25.09 -32.89 8.85
CA PRO A 6 25.76 -31.62 9.14
C PRO A 6 25.56 -31.21 10.61
N PRO A 7 26.64 -30.91 11.36
CA PRO A 7 26.52 -30.43 12.73
C PRO A 7 25.84 -29.05 12.78
N LEU A 8 25.43 -28.61 13.97
CA LEU A 8 24.81 -27.28 14.21
C LEU A 8 23.61 -26.99 13.28
N ALA A 9 22.81 -28.01 12.99
CA ALA A 9 21.66 -27.95 12.09
C ALA A 9 21.99 -27.42 10.67
N GLY A 10 23.26 -27.45 10.25
CA GLY A 10 23.69 -26.90 8.97
C GLY A 10 23.73 -25.37 8.92
N LEU A 11 23.57 -24.68 10.06
CA LEU A 11 23.58 -23.21 10.13
C LEU A 11 24.97 -22.62 9.90
N CYS A 12 26.00 -23.28 10.42
CA CYS A 12 27.39 -22.84 10.34
C CYS A 12 28.37 -23.96 10.69
N THR A 13 29.66 -23.72 10.42
CA THR A 13 30.76 -24.50 10.99
C THR A 13 31.04 -24.10 12.44
N TYR A 14 31.72 -24.95 13.21
CA TYR A 14 32.16 -24.59 14.57
C TYR A 14 33.04 -23.35 14.61
N ALA A 15 33.88 -23.12 13.59
CA ALA A 15 34.70 -21.92 13.48
C ALA A 15 33.81 -20.67 13.36
N GLN A 16 32.87 -20.66 12.41
CA GLN A 16 31.92 -19.55 12.22
C GLN A 16 31.02 -19.32 13.45
N GLY A 17 30.55 -20.38 14.12
CA GLY A 17 29.76 -20.25 15.34
C GLY A 17 30.57 -19.77 16.56
N GLY A 18 31.89 -19.97 16.53
CA GLY A 18 32.82 -19.53 17.57
C GLY A 18 33.26 -18.06 17.44
N GLU A 19 33.05 -17.43 16.29
CA GLU A 19 33.31 -16.00 16.10
C GLU A 19 32.29 -15.15 16.88
N PRO A 20 32.74 -14.08 17.56
CA PRO A 20 31.82 -13.10 18.12
C PRO A 20 30.93 -12.48 17.04
N GLY A 21 29.73 -12.07 17.43
CA GLY A 21 28.85 -11.23 16.62
C GLY A 21 28.35 -10.04 17.44
N TYR A 22 27.27 -9.41 16.98
CA TYR A 22 26.66 -8.31 17.73
C TYR A 22 26.23 -8.70 19.15
N SER A 23 26.36 -7.75 20.07
CA SER A 23 25.74 -7.85 21.38
C SER A 23 24.23 -7.67 21.26
N VAL A 24 23.48 -8.17 22.25
CA VAL A 24 22.02 -7.93 22.34
C VAL A 24 21.68 -6.43 22.27
N GLU A 25 22.49 -5.58 22.89
CA GLU A 25 22.29 -4.12 22.88
C GLU A 25 22.44 -3.55 21.46
N ARG A 26 23.48 -3.95 20.73
CA ARG A 26 23.70 -3.51 19.35
C ARG A 26 22.62 -4.06 18.41
N THR A 27 22.25 -5.33 18.54
CA THR A 27 21.14 -5.92 17.77
C THR A 27 19.85 -5.16 18.00
N VAL A 28 19.48 -4.85 19.25
CA VAL A 28 18.27 -4.08 19.56
C VAL A 28 18.33 -2.66 19.01
N GLN A 29 19.49 -2.00 19.06
CA GLN A 29 19.68 -0.69 18.46
C GLN A 29 19.42 -0.72 16.94
N LEU A 30 19.98 -1.71 16.24
CA LEU A 30 19.77 -1.89 14.80
C LEU A 30 18.30 -2.19 14.47
N LEU A 31 17.67 -3.13 15.20
CA LEU A 31 16.27 -3.49 14.96
C LEU A 31 15.31 -2.32 15.20
N ARG A 32 15.58 -1.45 16.17
CA ARG A 32 14.80 -0.21 16.37
C ARG A 32 14.95 0.78 15.22
N ARG A 33 16.14 0.87 14.62
CA ARG A 33 16.36 1.71 13.43
C ARG A 33 15.64 1.14 12.22
N TYR A 34 15.69 -0.17 12.00
CA TYR A 34 14.95 -0.82 10.91
C TYR A 34 13.45 -0.65 11.11
N LEU A 35 12.94 -0.85 12.33
CA LEU A 35 11.53 -0.63 12.65
C LEU A 35 11.10 0.81 12.35
N PHE A 36 11.92 1.80 12.75
CA PHE A 36 11.64 3.19 12.43
C PHE A 36 11.59 3.41 10.92
N VAL A 37 12.59 2.91 10.18
CA VAL A 37 12.66 3.04 8.72
C VAL A 37 11.45 2.42 8.02
N GLU A 38 11.08 1.18 8.34
CA GLU A 38 9.90 0.54 7.73
C GLU A 38 8.62 1.32 8.09
N SER A 39 8.47 1.74 9.35
CA SER A 39 7.27 2.47 9.78
C SER A 39 7.12 3.83 9.10
N GLN A 40 8.22 4.55 8.91
CA GLN A 40 8.21 5.85 8.25
C GLN A 40 8.11 5.70 6.73
N THR A 41 8.60 4.60 6.15
CA THR A 41 8.39 4.28 4.72
C THR A 41 6.91 4.05 4.47
N MET A 42 6.27 3.16 5.23
CA MET A 42 4.82 2.93 5.18
C MET A 42 4.05 4.25 5.31
N ARG A 43 4.37 5.08 6.32
CA ARG A 43 3.72 6.39 6.54
C ARG A 43 3.92 7.34 5.35
N CYS A 44 5.10 7.37 4.75
CA CYS A 44 5.39 8.18 3.57
C CYS A 44 4.58 7.70 2.36
N LEU A 45 4.49 6.39 2.12
CA LEU A 45 3.75 5.84 0.98
C LEU A 45 2.26 6.13 1.05
N VAL A 46 1.62 5.95 2.22
CA VAL A 46 0.19 6.30 2.38
C VAL A 46 -0.05 7.80 2.23
N ALA A 47 0.88 8.65 2.67
CA ALA A 47 0.75 10.11 2.54
C ALA A 47 0.72 10.58 1.08
N HIS A 48 1.38 9.83 0.19
CA HIS A 48 1.52 10.18 -1.22
C HIS A 48 0.56 9.44 -2.15
N LEU A 49 -0.14 8.41 -1.69
CA LEU A 49 -0.96 7.54 -2.56
C LEU A 49 -1.97 8.34 -3.40
N ASN A 50 -2.61 9.35 -2.81
CA ASN A 50 -3.56 10.23 -3.51
C ASN A 50 -2.90 11.20 -4.50
N ALA A 51 -1.64 11.61 -4.24
CA ALA A 51 -0.91 12.57 -5.06
C ALA A 51 -0.35 11.95 -6.35
N VAL A 52 -0.07 10.64 -6.33
CA VAL A 52 0.38 9.89 -7.51
C VAL A 52 -0.78 9.78 -8.52
N PRO A 53 -0.59 10.14 -9.79
CA PRO A 53 -1.63 9.94 -10.81
C PRO A 53 -1.62 8.55 -11.44
N GLU A 54 -0.46 7.88 -11.53
CA GLU A 54 -0.30 6.59 -12.20
C GLU A 54 -0.87 5.44 -11.36
N TRP A 55 -1.84 4.70 -11.91
CA TRP A 55 -2.49 3.58 -11.21
C TRP A 55 -1.50 2.46 -10.85
N GLU A 56 -0.63 2.08 -11.78
CA GLU A 56 0.34 1.00 -11.59
C GLU A 56 1.33 1.32 -10.46
N VAL A 57 1.65 2.61 -10.29
CA VAL A 57 2.49 3.07 -9.18
C VAL A 57 1.72 2.92 -7.87
N LYS A 58 0.44 3.30 -7.81
CA LYS A 58 -0.39 3.08 -6.61
C LYS A 58 -0.47 1.60 -6.25
N CYS A 59 -0.64 0.70 -7.21
CA CYS A 59 -0.61 -0.74 -6.98
C CYS A 59 0.67 -1.19 -6.29
N GLY A 60 1.83 -0.76 -6.80
CA GLY A 60 3.13 -1.07 -6.19
C GLY A 60 3.28 -0.47 -4.79
N LEU A 61 2.90 0.81 -4.60
CA LEU A 61 2.96 1.45 -3.29
C LEU A 61 2.06 0.74 -2.27
N SER A 62 0.84 0.33 -2.66
CA SER A 62 -0.09 -0.42 -1.82
C SER A 62 0.45 -1.78 -1.37
N LEU A 63 1.16 -2.50 -2.26
CA LEU A 63 1.84 -3.74 -1.88
C LEU A 63 2.98 -3.47 -0.89
N HIS A 64 3.85 -2.51 -1.24
CA HIS A 64 5.07 -2.26 -0.50
C HIS A 64 4.78 -1.72 0.90
N LEU A 65 3.81 -0.82 1.05
CA LEU A 65 3.41 -0.32 2.37
C LEU A 65 2.85 -1.44 3.27
N TRP A 66 2.15 -2.44 2.72
CA TRP A 66 1.67 -3.58 3.51
C TRP A 66 2.81 -4.50 3.93
N GLN A 67 3.76 -4.77 3.02
CA GLN A 67 4.97 -5.52 3.36
C GLN A 67 5.80 -4.81 4.44
N ASP A 68 6.00 -3.49 4.32
CA ASP A 68 6.69 -2.68 5.34
C ASP A 68 5.97 -2.78 6.70
N ALA A 69 4.62 -2.87 6.70
CA ALA A 69 3.83 -3.11 7.90
C ALA A 69 4.05 -4.53 8.48
N GLU A 70 4.10 -5.57 7.66
CA GLU A 70 4.45 -6.93 8.10
C GLU A 70 5.86 -6.95 8.72
N HIS A 71 6.83 -6.30 8.08
CA HIS A 71 8.21 -6.19 8.56
C HIS A 71 8.26 -5.48 9.91
N CYS A 72 7.52 -4.38 10.07
CA CYS A 72 7.38 -3.68 11.34
C CYS A 72 6.85 -4.61 12.44
N THR A 73 5.81 -5.40 12.18
CA THR A 73 5.30 -6.39 13.15
C THR A 73 6.36 -7.40 13.54
N TRP A 74 7.11 -7.94 12.58
CA TRP A 74 8.18 -8.90 12.85
C TRP A 74 9.30 -8.28 13.69
N LEU A 75 9.74 -7.07 13.33
CA LEU A 75 10.79 -6.33 14.05
C LEU A 75 10.35 -5.97 15.48
N ARG A 76 9.11 -5.51 15.68
CA ARG A 76 8.55 -5.26 17.03
C ARG A 76 8.55 -6.51 17.88
N ASN A 77 8.12 -7.64 17.33
CA ASN A 77 8.12 -8.91 18.03
C ASN A 77 9.54 -9.35 18.39
N ARG A 78 10.49 -9.20 17.46
CA ARG A 78 11.87 -9.55 17.74
C ARG A 78 12.50 -8.68 18.83
N VAL A 79 12.21 -7.38 18.85
CA VAL A 79 12.68 -6.48 19.94
C VAL A 79 12.07 -6.88 21.29
N LYS A 80 10.78 -7.30 21.34
CA LYS A 80 10.11 -7.77 22.57
C LYS A 80 10.77 -9.01 23.17
N GLU A 81 11.35 -9.88 22.34
CA GLU A 81 12.07 -11.09 22.78
C GLU A 81 13.43 -10.79 23.41
N MET A 82 13.96 -9.57 23.20
CA MET A 82 15.28 -9.17 23.67
C MET A 82 15.20 -8.55 25.07
N ARG A 83 16.21 -8.82 25.90
CA ARG A 83 16.29 -8.44 27.33
C ARG A 83 16.56 -6.94 27.58
N THR A 84 15.84 -6.04 26.92
CA THR A 84 16.08 -4.58 26.95
C THR A 84 14.80 -3.76 27.21
N PRO A 85 14.15 -3.89 28.38
CA PRO A 85 13.12 -2.94 28.80
C PRO A 85 13.76 -1.57 29.15
N PRO A 86 13.09 -0.43 28.84
CA PRO A 86 11.84 -0.31 28.10
C PRO A 86 12.03 -0.53 26.60
N LEU A 87 11.01 -1.04 25.91
CA LEU A 87 11.13 -1.49 24.52
C LEU A 87 11.30 -0.36 23.50
N HIS A 88 10.77 0.84 23.78
CA HIS A 88 10.92 2.04 22.96
C HIS A 88 10.57 1.84 21.47
N LEU A 89 9.53 1.06 21.18
CA LEU A 89 9.16 0.66 19.81
C LEU A 89 8.65 1.82 18.94
N ASP A 90 8.12 2.87 19.57
CA ASP A 90 7.55 4.03 18.88
C ASP A 90 8.41 5.29 19.05
N ARG A 91 9.64 5.15 19.57
CA ARG A 91 10.56 6.29 19.72
C ARG A 91 11.40 6.47 18.47
N ILE A 92 11.59 7.74 18.10
CA ILE A 92 12.58 8.15 17.11
C ILE A 92 13.96 7.69 17.59
N PRO A 93 14.65 6.79 16.87
CA PRO A 93 15.93 6.24 17.31
C PRO A 93 17.10 7.21 17.08
N ASP A 94 16.96 8.16 16.14
CA ASP A 94 17.99 9.14 15.78
C ASP A 94 17.34 10.32 15.04
N SER A 95 17.72 11.54 15.42
CA SER A 95 17.15 12.77 14.84
C SER A 95 17.57 13.01 13.38
N GLY A 96 18.71 12.48 12.94
CA GLY A 96 19.13 12.58 11.55
C GLY A 96 18.28 11.70 10.64
N LEU A 97 17.92 10.49 11.09
CA LEU A 97 16.96 9.64 10.37
C LEU A 97 15.58 10.28 10.30
N ASP A 98 15.12 10.90 11.39
CA ASP A 98 13.87 11.66 11.37
C ASP A 98 13.93 12.81 10.36
N ALA A 99 15.00 13.61 10.37
CA ALA A 99 15.21 14.67 9.39
C ALA A 99 15.21 14.15 7.93
N PHE A 100 15.82 12.99 7.67
CA PHE A 100 15.74 12.34 6.35
C PHE A 100 14.29 12.07 5.93
N PHE A 101 13.45 11.49 6.79
CA PHE A 101 12.06 11.22 6.46
C PHE A 101 11.21 12.50 6.35
N GLN A 102 11.52 13.52 7.15
CA GLN A 102 10.90 14.84 7.02
C GLN A 102 11.17 15.49 5.66
N GLU A 103 12.32 15.19 5.04
CA GLU A 103 12.64 15.60 3.67
C GLU A 103 12.02 14.66 2.63
N LEU A 104 12.11 13.33 2.80
CA LEU A 104 11.58 12.35 1.84
C LEU A 104 10.09 12.56 1.56
N ILE A 105 9.30 12.83 2.60
CA ILE A 105 7.87 13.09 2.47
C ILE A 105 7.58 14.37 1.66
N ARG A 106 8.58 15.23 1.37
CA ARG A 106 8.46 16.44 0.53
C ARG A 106 8.68 16.19 -0.96
N SER A 107 8.69 14.93 -1.37
CA SER A 107 8.66 14.56 -2.78
C SER A 107 7.46 15.21 -3.48
N ARG A 108 7.70 15.90 -4.59
CA ARG A 108 6.68 16.77 -5.23
C ARG A 108 5.86 16.06 -6.30
N ASN A 109 6.33 14.94 -6.80
CA ASN A 109 5.72 14.16 -7.87
C ASN A 109 6.18 12.70 -7.78
N THR A 110 5.60 11.85 -8.62
CA THR A 110 5.92 10.43 -8.71
C THR A 110 7.41 10.17 -8.88
N LEU A 111 8.10 10.92 -9.74
CA LEU A 111 9.53 10.73 -9.99
C LEU A 111 10.39 11.01 -8.75
N GLU A 112 10.15 12.12 -8.06
CA GLU A 112 10.87 12.45 -6.81
C GLU A 112 10.61 11.41 -5.72
N LEU A 113 9.35 10.96 -5.56
CA LEU A 113 8.97 9.97 -4.56
C LEU A 113 9.67 8.63 -4.81
N LEU A 114 9.55 8.09 -6.03
CA LEU A 114 10.17 6.83 -6.40
C LEU A 114 11.69 6.92 -6.34
N THR A 115 12.28 8.06 -6.71
CA THR A 115 13.72 8.29 -6.58
C THR A 115 14.16 8.24 -5.12
N GLY A 116 13.46 8.94 -4.22
CA GLY A 116 13.80 8.95 -2.81
C GLY A 116 13.66 7.58 -2.15
N VAL A 117 12.57 6.86 -2.44
CA VAL A 117 12.31 5.54 -1.86
C VAL A 117 13.24 4.48 -2.46
N TYR A 118 13.31 4.35 -3.79
CA TYR A 118 13.96 3.20 -4.43
C TYR A 118 15.41 3.47 -4.86
N ARG A 119 15.87 4.71 -5.03
CA ARG A 119 17.30 4.98 -5.33
C ARG A 119 18.14 5.33 -4.10
N VAL A 120 17.52 5.80 -3.02
CA VAL A 120 18.23 6.24 -1.81
C VAL A 120 17.89 5.35 -0.61
N LEU A 121 16.62 5.29 -0.21
CA LEU A 121 16.22 4.63 1.03
C LEU A 121 16.38 3.10 0.98
N LYS A 122 15.66 2.42 0.09
CA LYS A 122 15.63 0.94 0.03
C LYS A 122 17.02 0.33 -0.21
N PRO A 123 17.89 0.85 -1.12
CA PRO A 123 19.27 0.36 -1.25
C PRO A 123 20.09 0.47 0.05
N ALA A 124 19.95 1.57 0.79
CA ALA A 124 20.63 1.75 2.06
C ALA A 124 20.09 0.83 3.16
N SER A 125 18.78 0.59 3.20
CA SER A 125 18.13 -0.36 4.10
C SER A 125 18.61 -1.79 3.84
N ILE A 126 18.59 -2.22 2.58
CA ILE A 126 19.11 -3.53 2.15
C ILE A 126 20.58 -3.69 2.56
N ALA A 127 21.43 -2.71 2.27
CA ALA A 127 22.85 -2.78 2.61
C ALA A 127 23.08 -2.92 4.14
N ALA A 128 22.31 -2.19 4.95
CA ALA A 128 22.37 -2.30 6.41
C ALA A 128 21.91 -3.68 6.91
N MET A 129 20.82 -4.22 6.38
CA MET A 129 20.31 -5.54 6.77
C MET A 129 21.20 -6.69 6.28
N GLN A 130 21.79 -6.58 5.09
CA GLN A 130 22.78 -7.53 4.58
C GLN A 130 24.04 -7.53 5.44
N ARG A 131 24.54 -6.34 5.83
CA ARG A 131 25.66 -6.22 6.78
C ARG A 131 25.31 -6.88 8.12
N HIS A 132 24.13 -6.58 8.66
CA HIS A 132 23.66 -7.20 9.90
C HIS A 132 23.70 -8.73 9.79
N GLN A 133 23.17 -9.31 8.72
CA GLN A 133 23.20 -10.76 8.52
C GLN A 133 24.61 -11.35 8.43
N SER A 134 25.56 -10.61 7.83
CA SER A 134 26.94 -11.05 7.69
C SER A 134 27.74 -11.04 9.01
N GLU A 135 27.46 -10.06 9.88
CA GLU A 135 28.20 -9.84 11.13
C GLU A 135 27.51 -10.46 12.36
N ALA A 136 26.21 -10.77 12.27
CA ALA A 136 25.51 -11.49 13.32
C ALA A 136 26.01 -12.94 13.43
N ASN A 137 26.23 -13.38 14.66
CA ASN A 137 26.65 -14.76 14.91
C ASN A 137 25.57 -15.73 14.39
N PRO A 138 25.95 -16.72 13.54
CA PRO A 138 25.01 -17.59 12.83
C PRO A 138 24.22 -18.53 13.74
N LEU A 139 24.67 -18.75 14.98
CA LEU A 139 24.05 -19.67 15.92
C LEU A 139 23.21 -18.93 16.97
N VAL A 140 23.79 -17.96 17.69
CA VAL A 140 23.11 -17.33 18.83
C VAL A 140 22.12 -16.24 18.43
N ASP A 141 22.35 -15.57 17.30
CA ASP A 141 21.44 -14.56 16.75
C ASP A 141 20.69 -15.07 15.50
N GLN A 142 20.63 -16.40 15.38
CA GLN A 142 19.94 -17.07 14.27
C GLN A 142 18.48 -16.61 14.08
N PRO A 143 17.67 -16.37 15.14
CA PRO A 143 16.30 -15.89 14.95
C PRO A 143 16.23 -14.53 14.24
N THR A 144 17.14 -13.61 14.57
CA THR A 144 17.23 -12.30 13.89
C THR A 144 17.67 -12.48 12.45
N ARG A 145 18.69 -13.30 12.19
CA ARG A 145 19.16 -13.59 10.83
C ARG A 145 18.05 -14.22 9.96
N ARG A 146 17.27 -15.14 10.53
CA ARG A 146 16.13 -15.75 9.82
C ARG A 146 15.10 -14.69 9.44
N LEU A 147 14.73 -13.83 10.39
CA LEU A 147 13.77 -12.75 10.15
C LEU A 147 14.26 -11.80 9.06
N LEU A 148 15.50 -11.31 9.16
CA LEU A 148 16.08 -10.38 8.18
C LEU A 148 16.19 -11.00 6.78
N ARG A 149 16.31 -12.32 6.67
CA ARG A 149 16.29 -13.00 5.37
C ARG A 149 14.94 -12.85 4.65
N PHE A 150 13.82 -12.88 5.38
CA PHE A 150 12.50 -12.70 4.76
C PHE A 150 12.24 -11.23 4.43
N ILE A 151 12.61 -10.31 5.32
CA ILE A 151 12.54 -8.87 5.03
C ILE A 151 13.36 -8.54 3.79
N LEU A 152 14.63 -8.98 3.72
CA LEU A 152 15.48 -8.72 2.56
C LEU A 152 14.93 -9.26 1.24
N LEU A 153 14.24 -10.41 1.27
CA LEU A 153 13.64 -10.96 0.05
C LEU A 153 12.64 -9.97 -0.55
N GLU A 154 11.74 -9.44 0.29
CA GLU A 154 10.73 -8.48 -0.15
C GLU A 154 11.36 -7.13 -0.48
N GLU A 155 12.28 -6.62 0.35
CA GLU A 155 13.01 -5.36 0.08
C GLU A 155 13.73 -5.38 -1.29
N GLU A 156 14.37 -6.50 -1.63
CA GLU A 156 15.06 -6.67 -2.93
C GLU A 156 14.06 -6.74 -4.10
N GLU A 157 12.90 -7.37 -3.92
CA GLU A 157 11.80 -7.39 -4.89
C GLU A 157 11.19 -5.99 -5.09
N GLN A 158 10.96 -5.26 -4.00
CA GLN A 158 10.48 -3.88 -4.03
C GLN A 158 11.46 -2.95 -4.77
N LEU A 159 12.76 -3.08 -4.48
CA LEU A 159 13.81 -2.33 -5.18
C LEU A 159 13.83 -2.63 -6.68
N ALA A 160 13.75 -3.91 -7.06
CA ALA A 160 13.73 -4.32 -8.46
C ALA A 160 12.52 -3.75 -9.21
N TRP A 161 11.34 -3.74 -8.57
CA TRP A 161 10.15 -3.09 -9.11
C TRP A 161 10.35 -1.57 -9.25
N GLY A 162 10.91 -0.92 -8.25
CA GLY A 162 11.19 0.52 -8.26
C GLY A 162 12.15 0.93 -9.38
N ASP A 163 13.23 0.17 -9.57
CA ASP A 163 14.20 0.36 -10.65
C ASP A 163 13.58 0.15 -12.04
N ALA A 164 12.69 -0.83 -12.20
CA ALA A 164 11.96 -1.03 -13.45
C ALA A 164 11.00 0.14 -13.74
N THR A 165 10.29 0.60 -12.72
CA THR A 165 9.32 1.70 -12.83
C THR A 165 10.01 3.02 -13.14
N LEU A 166 11.10 3.34 -12.45
CA LEU A 166 11.89 4.55 -12.70
C LEU A 166 12.46 4.58 -14.12
N ARG A 167 12.98 3.46 -14.63
CA ARG A 167 13.45 3.37 -16.02
C ARG A 167 12.32 3.69 -17.01
N SER A 168 11.14 3.11 -16.81
CA SER A 168 9.96 3.38 -17.66
C SER A 168 9.53 4.84 -17.63
N LEU A 169 9.57 5.49 -16.45
CA LEU A 169 9.24 6.92 -16.33
C LEU A 169 10.28 7.81 -17.01
N PHE A 170 11.58 7.49 -16.91
CA PHE A 170 12.63 8.23 -17.61
C PHE A 170 12.53 8.08 -19.13
N ASP A 171 12.18 6.89 -19.64
CA ASP A 171 12.02 6.65 -21.07
C ASP A 171 10.82 7.41 -21.68
N LYS A 172 9.78 7.72 -20.88
CA LYS A 172 8.62 8.50 -21.30
C LYS A 172 8.85 10.01 -21.36
N VAL A 173 9.86 10.54 -20.66
CA VAL A 173 10.17 11.97 -20.69
C VAL A 173 11.21 12.24 -21.77
N ASP A 174 10.77 12.84 -22.86
CA ASP A 174 11.61 13.17 -24.03
C ASP A 174 12.79 14.08 -23.61
N SER A 175 13.99 13.50 -23.53
CA SER A 175 15.32 14.13 -23.48
C SER A 175 15.57 15.33 -22.51
N GLY A 176 16.41 15.09 -21.50
CA GLY A 176 17.28 16.13 -20.89
C GLY A 176 16.79 16.79 -19.60
N ASP A 177 15.54 17.26 -19.54
CA ASP A 177 15.11 18.18 -18.47
C ASP A 177 14.61 17.49 -17.17
N SER A 178 14.31 16.18 -17.19
CA SER A 178 13.75 15.46 -16.02
C SER A 178 14.75 14.58 -15.25
N VAL A 179 15.90 14.27 -15.84
CA VAL A 179 16.95 13.47 -15.17
C VAL A 179 17.65 14.30 -14.10
N GLU A 180 17.97 15.57 -14.39
CA GLU A 180 18.61 16.47 -13.42
C GLU A 180 17.78 16.68 -12.13
N PRO A 181 16.45 16.94 -12.18
CA PRO A 181 15.63 17.03 -10.97
C PRO A 181 15.69 15.78 -10.08
N GLY A 182 15.66 14.58 -10.68
CA GLY A 182 15.73 13.31 -9.95
C GLY A 182 17.10 13.10 -9.30
N GLU A 183 18.19 13.34 -10.02
CA GLU A 183 19.55 13.20 -9.48
C GLU A 183 19.86 14.24 -8.40
N CYS A 184 19.44 15.50 -8.57
CA CYS A 184 19.56 16.51 -7.54
C CYS A 184 18.76 16.14 -6.28
N TRP A 185 17.57 15.57 -6.44
CA TRP A 185 16.76 15.11 -5.31
C TRP A 185 17.37 13.91 -4.59
N ALA A 186 17.89 12.93 -5.34
CA ALA A 186 18.62 11.81 -4.76
C ALA A 186 19.84 12.28 -3.96
N ALA A 187 20.63 13.21 -4.51
CA ALA A 187 21.78 13.77 -3.82
C ALA A 187 21.39 14.55 -2.56
N HIS A 188 20.28 15.30 -2.61
CA HIS A 188 19.71 15.98 -1.44
C HIS A 188 19.40 14.98 -0.33
N LEU A 189 18.62 13.94 -0.62
CA LEU A 189 18.24 12.92 0.35
C LEU A 189 19.45 12.13 0.87
N GLN A 190 20.41 11.81 -0.01
CA GLN A 190 21.64 11.12 0.38
C GLN A 190 22.43 11.93 1.43
N ALA A 191 22.54 13.25 1.27
CA ALA A 191 23.22 14.09 2.26
C ALA A 191 22.56 14.03 3.65
N TYR A 192 21.22 14.00 3.71
CA TYR A 192 20.50 13.84 4.98
C TYR A 192 20.69 12.44 5.58
N LEU A 193 20.71 11.40 4.74
CA LEU A 193 20.97 10.02 5.19
C LEU A 193 22.40 9.84 5.71
N ASP A 194 23.38 10.47 5.06
CA ASP A 194 24.78 10.47 5.48
C ASP A 194 24.97 11.22 6.80
N ALA A 195 24.28 12.34 7.01
CA ALA A 195 24.27 13.04 8.30
C ALA A 195 23.66 12.20 9.45
N ALA A 196 22.77 11.26 9.13
CA ALA A 196 22.25 10.27 10.08
C ALA A 196 23.23 9.11 10.39
N GLY A 197 24.38 9.06 9.70
CA GLY A 197 25.33 7.94 9.73
C GLY A 197 24.83 6.71 8.97
N GLY A 198 23.90 6.90 8.02
CA GLY A 198 23.18 5.84 7.32
C GLY A 198 22.17 5.08 8.18
N ILE A 199 21.54 4.06 7.60
CA ILE A 199 20.47 3.28 8.26
C ILE A 199 20.97 2.56 9.53
N ALA A 200 22.22 2.09 9.56
CA ALA A 200 22.79 1.37 10.71
C ALA A 200 23.49 2.28 11.75
N ALA A 201 23.67 3.58 11.46
CA ALA A 201 24.51 4.51 12.24
C ALA A 201 26.00 4.11 12.37
N ASP A 202 26.53 3.39 11.38
CA ASP A 202 27.95 3.00 11.32
C ASP A 202 28.80 3.92 10.44
N GLY A 203 28.18 4.80 9.65
CA GLY A 203 28.87 5.75 8.78
C GLY A 203 29.38 6.99 9.53
N ASP A 204 30.40 7.63 8.97
CA ASP A 204 30.83 8.95 9.42
C ASP A 204 29.67 9.94 9.22
N ARG A 205 29.31 10.67 10.28
CA ARG A 205 28.24 11.65 10.21
C ARG A 205 28.76 12.93 9.59
N ALA A 206 28.20 13.33 8.46
CA ALA A 206 28.38 14.66 7.92
C ALA A 206 27.94 15.71 8.95
N THR A 207 28.60 16.87 8.96
CA THR A 207 28.26 17.94 9.91
C THR A 207 27.02 18.70 9.44
N GLU A 208 26.19 19.22 10.36
CA GLU A 208 24.97 19.98 10.00
C GLU A 208 25.22 21.17 9.05
N LYS A 209 26.45 21.70 9.02
CA LYS A 209 26.85 22.80 8.13
C LYS A 209 26.99 22.39 6.65
N GLU A 210 26.97 21.10 6.37
CA GLU A 210 27.17 20.52 5.04
C GLU A 210 25.84 20.08 4.39
N LEU A 211 24.71 20.19 5.12
CA LEU A 211 23.41 19.78 4.61
C LEU A 211 22.86 20.80 3.58
N PRO A 212 22.22 20.33 2.49
CA PRO A 212 21.49 21.20 1.60
C PRO A 212 20.28 21.84 2.32
N PRO A 213 19.76 22.98 1.84
CA PRO A 213 18.65 23.67 2.50
C PRO A 213 17.40 22.80 2.62
N ALA A 214 16.87 22.67 3.84
CA ALA A 214 15.69 21.85 4.13
C ALA A 214 14.45 22.28 3.34
N ARG A 215 13.76 21.29 2.74
CA ARG A 215 12.41 21.46 2.20
C ARG A 215 11.35 21.38 3.31
N ALA A 216 11.63 20.67 4.40
CA ALA A 216 10.73 20.52 5.54
C ALA A 216 10.68 21.79 6.42
N GLN A 217 10.03 22.84 5.93
CA GLN A 217 9.91 24.12 6.64
C GLN A 217 8.59 24.28 7.42
N GLU A 218 7.57 23.50 7.07
CA GLU A 218 6.23 23.52 7.64
C GLU A 218 5.66 22.10 7.76
N PRO A 219 4.62 21.84 8.57
CA PRO A 219 3.97 20.53 8.62
C PRO A 219 3.57 20.03 7.22
N PHE A 220 3.75 18.73 6.95
CA PHE A 220 3.33 18.15 5.68
C PHE A 220 1.80 18.04 5.65
N ASN A 221 1.20 18.45 4.54
CA ASN A 221 -0.23 18.25 4.29
C ASN A 221 -0.38 17.42 3.01
N PRO A 222 -0.92 16.19 3.09
CA PRO A 222 -1.09 15.33 1.92
C PRO A 222 -2.11 15.90 0.94
N ILE A 223 -1.98 15.54 -0.33
CA ILE A 223 -3.03 15.80 -1.33
C ILE A 223 -4.23 14.93 -0.97
N ARG A 224 -5.39 15.55 -0.77
CA ARG A 224 -6.63 14.88 -0.33
C ARG A 224 -7.47 14.31 -1.47
N THR A 225 -7.48 15.00 -2.61
CA THR A 225 -8.20 14.57 -3.81
C THR A 225 -7.36 13.58 -4.60
N PRO A 226 -7.86 12.35 -4.85
CA PRO A 226 -7.12 11.39 -5.64
C PRO A 226 -6.83 11.87 -7.06
N GLN A 227 -5.57 11.75 -7.49
CA GLN A 227 -5.15 12.10 -8.84
C GLN A 227 -5.31 10.92 -9.80
N ARG A 228 -5.43 11.20 -11.10
CA ARG A 228 -5.46 10.22 -12.18
C ARG A 228 -4.58 10.73 -13.32
N ASP A 229 -3.90 9.83 -14.01
CA ASP A 229 -3.12 10.19 -15.20
C ASP A 229 -4.02 10.45 -16.43
N GLU A 230 -3.40 10.88 -17.53
CA GLU A 230 -4.09 11.30 -18.75
C GLU A 230 -4.94 10.22 -19.43
N ARG A 231 -4.74 8.93 -19.12
CA ARG A 231 -5.53 7.83 -19.69
C ARG A 231 -6.97 7.86 -19.19
N PHE A 232 -7.18 8.36 -17.97
CA PHE A 232 -8.48 8.43 -17.32
C PHE A 232 -9.30 9.61 -17.86
N THR A 233 -9.88 9.41 -19.05
CA THR A 233 -10.66 10.46 -19.74
C THR A 233 -12.06 10.69 -19.15
N ARG A 234 -12.52 9.80 -18.25
CA ARG A 234 -13.88 9.81 -17.68
C ARG A 234 -13.86 9.66 -16.16
N VAL A 235 -13.36 10.68 -15.46
CA VAL A 235 -13.39 10.75 -14.00
C VAL A 235 -14.70 11.39 -13.53
N TRP A 236 -15.55 10.61 -12.85
CA TRP A 236 -16.89 11.01 -12.43
C TRP A 236 -17.08 10.87 -10.91
N HIS A 237 -18.23 11.30 -10.38
CA HIS A 237 -18.61 11.09 -8.99
C HIS A 237 -19.56 9.91 -8.81
N SER A 238 -19.73 9.05 -9.82
CA SER A 238 -20.48 7.81 -9.68
C SER A 238 -20.04 6.80 -10.73
N ARG A 239 -20.26 5.51 -10.44
CA ARG A 239 -19.97 4.39 -11.36
C ARG A 239 -21.01 4.26 -12.49
N GLY A 240 -22.01 5.15 -12.54
CA GLY A 240 -23.22 4.97 -13.35
C GLY A 240 -24.19 3.97 -12.72
N ARG A 241 -25.19 3.53 -13.48
CA ARG A 241 -26.23 2.59 -13.03
C ARG A 241 -26.11 1.27 -13.76
N LEU A 242 -26.27 0.17 -13.01
CA LEU A 242 -26.58 -1.11 -13.63
C LEU A 242 -27.92 -0.98 -14.38
N PRO A 243 -28.07 -1.54 -15.58
CA PRO A 243 -29.34 -1.51 -16.30
C PRO A 243 -30.46 -2.13 -15.46
N ASN A 244 -31.60 -1.44 -15.43
CA ASN A 244 -32.80 -1.96 -14.79
C ASN A 244 -33.39 -3.11 -15.62
N GLY A 245 -33.70 -4.25 -14.99
CA GLY A 245 -34.39 -5.37 -15.64
C GLY A 245 -33.80 -6.74 -15.32
N ASP A 246 -34.28 -7.75 -16.05
CA ASP A 246 -33.80 -9.13 -15.97
C ASP A 246 -32.57 -9.29 -16.88
N ILE A 247 -31.41 -8.87 -16.37
CA ILE A 247 -30.11 -9.02 -17.05
C ILE A 247 -29.54 -10.42 -16.85
N SER A 248 -28.75 -10.89 -17.82
CA SER A 248 -28.12 -12.22 -17.73
C SER A 248 -27.09 -12.29 -16.58
N ALA A 249 -26.83 -13.50 -16.07
CA ALA A 249 -25.73 -13.71 -15.10
C ALA A 249 -24.37 -13.25 -15.65
N THR A 250 -24.15 -13.39 -16.97
CA THR A 250 -22.94 -12.88 -17.64
C THR A 250 -22.84 -11.37 -17.59
N GLU A 251 -23.93 -10.65 -17.86
CA GLU A 251 -23.97 -9.19 -17.80
C GLU A 251 -23.75 -8.66 -16.39
N ARG A 252 -24.44 -9.27 -15.42
CA ARG A 252 -24.28 -8.92 -14.01
C ARG A 252 -22.85 -9.17 -13.52
N ASN A 253 -22.24 -10.29 -13.92
CA ASN A 253 -20.84 -10.58 -13.61
C ASN A 253 -19.89 -9.51 -14.18
N TRP A 254 -20.12 -9.06 -15.41
CA TRP A 254 -19.33 -7.99 -16.01
C TRP A 254 -19.47 -6.66 -15.27
N PHE A 255 -20.68 -6.33 -14.80
CA PHE A 255 -20.86 -5.15 -13.96
C PHE A 255 -20.09 -5.27 -12.64
N GLN A 256 -20.09 -6.45 -12.02
CA GLN A 256 -19.30 -6.68 -10.80
C GLN A 256 -17.79 -6.55 -11.05
N LEU A 257 -17.26 -7.08 -12.16
CA LEU A 257 -15.86 -6.88 -12.55
C LEU A 257 -15.52 -5.41 -12.78
N TYR A 258 -16.44 -4.65 -13.37
CA TYR A 258 -16.29 -3.20 -13.50
C TYR A 258 -16.34 -2.49 -12.14
N MET A 259 -17.25 -2.89 -11.23
CA MET A 259 -17.26 -2.32 -9.87
C MET A 259 -15.91 -2.53 -9.18
N ARG A 260 -15.34 -3.74 -9.28
CA ARG A 260 -14.01 -4.05 -8.79
C ARG A 260 -12.97 -3.13 -9.40
N LEU A 261 -12.91 -3.03 -10.73
CA LEU A 261 -12.01 -2.09 -11.41
C LEU A 261 -12.09 -0.66 -10.86
N THR A 262 -13.29 -0.17 -10.53
CA THR A 262 -13.49 1.19 -9.98
C THR A 262 -13.19 1.34 -8.48
N GLU A 263 -12.85 0.27 -7.77
CA GLU A 263 -12.43 0.33 -6.36
C GLU A 263 -11.04 0.96 -6.17
N MET A 264 -10.41 1.49 -7.23
CA MET A 264 -9.18 2.31 -7.14
C MET A 264 -9.27 3.42 -6.08
N HIS A 265 -10.47 3.94 -5.84
CA HIS A 265 -10.73 5.00 -4.86
C HIS A 265 -10.74 4.54 -3.39
N VAL A 266 -10.90 3.24 -3.14
CA VAL A 266 -10.95 2.68 -1.79
C VAL A 266 -9.58 2.72 -1.12
N PRO A 267 -8.47 2.22 -1.71
CA PRO A 267 -7.15 2.36 -1.09
C PRO A 267 -6.74 3.84 -0.94
N GLU A 268 -7.26 4.74 -1.78
CA GLU A 268 -7.01 6.19 -1.71
C GLU A 268 -7.71 6.85 -0.51
N LEU A 269 -8.94 6.44 -0.19
CA LEU A 269 -9.61 6.78 1.06
C LEU A 269 -8.81 6.24 2.26
N MET A 270 -8.48 4.96 2.22
CA MET A 270 -7.80 4.26 3.31
C MET A 270 -6.44 4.84 3.63
N ALA A 271 -5.68 5.27 2.62
CA ALA A 271 -4.38 5.88 2.81
C ALA A 271 -4.44 7.09 3.75
N LEU A 272 -5.48 7.94 3.64
CA LEU A 272 -5.64 9.09 4.52
C LEU A 272 -6.36 8.76 5.83
N ILE A 273 -7.06 7.63 5.95
CA ILE A 273 -7.43 7.10 7.26
C ILE A 273 -6.15 6.73 8.04
N ILE A 274 -5.23 5.99 7.42
CA ILE A 274 -3.97 5.56 8.03
C ILE A 274 -3.09 6.76 8.38
N TYR A 275 -3.00 7.75 7.48
CA TYR A 275 -2.14 8.90 7.68
C TYR A 275 -2.65 9.88 8.74
N ASP A 276 -3.94 10.26 8.68
CA ASP A 276 -4.51 11.27 9.57
C ASP A 276 -4.89 10.69 10.95
N TRP A 277 -5.16 9.38 11.07
CA TRP A 277 -5.49 8.73 12.36
C TRP A 277 -4.23 8.23 13.08
N ASP A 278 -3.33 9.15 13.42
CA ASP A 278 -1.95 8.85 13.81
C ASP A 278 -1.70 8.59 15.30
N ASP A 279 -2.76 8.51 16.10
CA ASP A 279 -2.73 8.24 17.53
C ASP A 279 -3.20 6.82 17.91
N GLN A 280 -3.20 5.90 16.94
CA GLN A 280 -3.64 4.51 17.11
C GLN A 280 -2.52 3.55 17.50
N PRO A 281 -2.82 2.39 18.12
CA PRO A 281 -1.82 1.36 18.40
C PRO A 281 -1.28 0.74 17.10
N TRP A 282 -0.08 0.15 17.15
CA TRP A 282 0.57 -0.45 15.98
C TRP A 282 -0.32 -1.42 15.19
N GLU A 283 -1.06 -2.26 15.90
CA GLU A 283 -1.93 -3.26 15.31
C GLU A 283 -3.02 -2.64 14.42
N PHE A 284 -3.41 -1.38 14.65
CA PHE A 284 -4.32 -0.66 13.77
C PHE A 284 -3.69 -0.43 12.40
N TYR A 285 -2.50 0.17 12.36
CA TYR A 285 -1.83 0.46 11.09
C TYR A 285 -1.52 -0.80 10.30
N HIS A 286 -1.15 -1.88 10.99
CA HIS A 286 -0.96 -3.19 10.38
C HIS A 286 -2.23 -3.73 9.71
N ASP A 287 -3.34 -3.77 10.47
CA ASP A 287 -4.61 -4.29 9.95
C ASP A 287 -5.12 -3.40 8.80
N MET A 288 -5.02 -2.08 8.93
CA MET A 288 -5.45 -1.14 7.88
C MET A 288 -4.57 -1.20 6.63
N ALA A 289 -3.25 -1.41 6.77
CA ALA A 289 -2.35 -1.60 5.63
C ALA A 289 -2.69 -2.90 4.86
N ARG A 290 -3.04 -3.97 5.58
CA ARG A 290 -3.51 -5.22 4.99
C ARG A 290 -4.79 -5.01 4.17
N GLN A 291 -5.80 -4.35 4.75
CA GLN A 291 -7.05 -4.06 4.06
C GLN A 291 -6.82 -3.13 2.86
N LEU A 292 -5.96 -2.10 2.97
CA LEU A 292 -5.62 -1.21 1.84
C LEU A 292 -5.03 -2.00 0.66
N TRP A 293 -4.11 -2.92 0.94
CA TRP A 293 -3.57 -3.80 -0.09
C TRP A 293 -4.65 -4.67 -0.73
N ASP A 294 -5.59 -5.19 0.06
CA ASP A 294 -6.68 -6.04 -0.42
C ASP A 294 -7.59 -5.28 -1.39
N GLU A 295 -7.98 -4.06 -1.05
CA GLU A 295 -8.78 -3.18 -1.92
C GLU A 295 -8.04 -2.81 -3.22
N ALA A 296 -6.72 -2.56 -3.14
CA ALA A 296 -5.91 -2.36 -4.35
C ALA A 296 -5.90 -3.61 -5.24
N ARG A 297 -5.84 -4.82 -4.65
CA ARG A 297 -5.95 -6.08 -5.40
C ARG A 297 -7.32 -6.26 -6.02
N HIS A 298 -8.39 -5.92 -5.31
CA HIS A 298 -9.75 -6.02 -5.84
C HIS A 298 -9.88 -5.19 -7.12
N ALA A 299 -9.34 -3.96 -7.14
CA ALA A 299 -9.24 -3.16 -8.35
C ALA A 299 -8.42 -3.83 -9.48
N MET A 300 -7.26 -4.41 -9.16
CA MET A 300 -6.45 -5.16 -10.14
C MET A 300 -7.15 -6.42 -10.68
N MET A 301 -8.04 -7.07 -9.91
CA MET A 301 -8.84 -8.19 -10.43
C MET A 301 -9.78 -7.72 -11.55
N GLY A 302 -10.39 -6.54 -11.38
CA GLY A 302 -11.18 -5.90 -12.44
C GLY A 302 -10.33 -5.56 -13.67
N GLU A 303 -9.15 -4.98 -13.45
CA GLU A 303 -8.17 -4.65 -14.49
C GLU A 303 -7.80 -5.88 -15.33
N ILE A 304 -7.45 -7.01 -14.69
CA ILE A 304 -7.14 -8.27 -15.38
C ILE A 304 -8.29 -8.72 -16.28
N ALA A 305 -9.53 -8.60 -15.82
CA ALA A 305 -10.69 -9.04 -16.60
C ALA A 305 -10.88 -8.20 -17.88
N PHE A 306 -10.62 -6.89 -17.79
CA PHE A 306 -10.66 -5.98 -18.94
C PHE A 306 -9.52 -6.26 -19.91
N GLU A 307 -8.28 -6.36 -19.42
CA GLU A 307 -7.08 -6.63 -20.22
C GLU A 307 -7.19 -7.94 -21.00
N LEU A 308 -7.59 -9.04 -20.34
CA LEU A 308 -7.78 -10.35 -20.99
C LEU A 308 -8.91 -10.35 -22.04
N SER A 309 -9.77 -9.33 -22.01
CA SER A 309 -10.86 -9.15 -22.96
C SER A 309 -10.55 -8.12 -24.03
N GLY A 310 -9.34 -7.54 -24.04
CA GLY A 310 -8.92 -6.50 -24.98
C GLY A 310 -9.71 -5.20 -24.83
N LEU A 311 -10.18 -4.90 -23.63
CA LEU A 311 -10.94 -3.71 -23.29
C LEU A 311 -10.03 -2.70 -22.59
N ASP A 312 -10.12 -1.44 -23.00
CA ASP A 312 -9.42 -0.34 -22.33
C ASP A 312 -10.13 -0.02 -21.01
N TRP A 313 -9.50 -0.42 -19.91
CA TRP A 313 -10.02 -0.20 -18.56
C TRP A 313 -9.91 1.25 -18.11
N ALA A 314 -9.06 2.09 -18.72
CA ALA A 314 -8.94 3.51 -18.37
C ALA A 314 -9.99 4.39 -19.07
N ALA A 315 -10.53 3.91 -20.21
CA ALA A 315 -11.53 4.63 -21.00
C ALA A 315 -12.98 4.50 -20.47
N VAL A 316 -13.25 3.56 -19.57
CA VAL A 316 -14.54 3.50 -18.87
C VAL A 316 -14.61 4.54 -17.76
N PRO A 317 -15.81 4.88 -17.27
CA PRO A 317 -15.94 5.81 -16.16
C PRO A 317 -15.27 5.29 -14.89
N HIS A 318 -14.56 6.18 -14.21
CA HIS A 318 -13.96 5.91 -12.92
C HIS A 318 -14.51 6.89 -11.89
N GLU A 319 -15.15 6.35 -10.87
CA GLU A 319 -15.61 7.14 -9.73
C GLU A 319 -14.40 7.59 -8.89
N ILE A 320 -14.42 8.84 -8.39
CA ILE A 320 -13.45 9.32 -7.39
C ILE A 320 -14.09 9.81 -6.10
N SER A 321 -15.42 10.00 -6.07
CA SER A 321 -16.13 10.64 -4.96
C SER A 321 -15.93 9.93 -3.62
N PHE A 322 -15.81 8.59 -3.61
CA PHE A 322 -15.60 7.85 -2.37
C PHE A 322 -14.22 8.07 -1.75
N GLY A 323 -13.21 8.43 -2.55
CA GLY A 323 -11.94 8.95 -2.04
C GLY A 323 -12.02 10.44 -1.73
N GLU A 324 -12.48 11.24 -2.68
CA GLU A 324 -12.44 12.70 -2.61
C GLU A 324 -13.28 13.30 -1.47
N PHE A 325 -14.57 12.92 -1.38
CA PHE A 325 -15.49 13.52 -0.41
C PHE A 325 -15.05 13.23 1.04
N PRO A 326 -14.85 11.98 1.46
CA PRO A 326 -14.46 11.69 2.84
C PRO A 326 -13.10 12.30 3.21
N ASN A 327 -12.13 12.26 2.30
CA ASN A 327 -10.80 12.82 2.54
C ASN A 327 -10.80 14.33 2.76
N SER A 328 -11.77 15.04 2.16
CA SER A 328 -11.87 16.50 2.23
C SER A 328 -12.78 16.99 3.37
N GLU A 329 -13.80 16.20 3.74
CA GLU A 329 -14.93 16.69 4.54
C GLU A 329 -15.10 15.99 5.89
N LEU A 330 -14.39 14.87 6.12
CA LEU A 330 -14.60 14.01 7.29
C LEU A 330 -13.31 13.84 8.10
N GLU A 331 -13.50 13.65 9.41
CA GLU A 331 -12.45 13.20 10.32
C GLU A 331 -12.13 11.71 10.08
N PRO A 332 -10.94 11.22 10.46
CA PRO A 332 -10.49 9.87 10.09
C PRO A 332 -11.41 8.74 10.59
N ALA A 333 -11.98 8.89 11.79
CA ALA A 333 -12.94 7.93 12.33
C ALA A 333 -14.24 7.87 11.51
N ASP A 334 -14.71 9.01 10.99
CA ASP A 334 -15.91 9.09 10.15
C ASP A 334 -15.66 8.52 8.76
N ARG A 335 -14.45 8.72 8.19
CA ARG A 335 -14.03 8.08 6.94
C ARG A 335 -14.05 6.56 7.05
N HIS A 336 -13.46 6.04 8.13
CA HIS A 336 -13.46 4.60 8.38
C HIS A 336 -14.87 4.07 8.70
N CYS A 337 -15.71 4.86 9.39
CA CYS A 337 -17.11 4.51 9.64
C CYS A 337 -17.92 4.37 8.33
N LEU A 338 -17.71 5.28 7.37
CA LEU A 338 -18.33 5.20 6.04
C LEU A 338 -17.87 3.93 5.29
N LEU A 339 -16.56 3.67 5.25
CA LEU A 339 -15.99 2.47 4.64
C LEU A 339 -16.61 1.19 5.22
N TRP A 340 -16.49 1.03 6.54
CA TRP A 340 -16.99 -0.16 7.23
C TRP A 340 -18.50 -0.36 7.06
N GLY A 341 -19.30 0.71 7.09
CA GLY A 341 -20.75 0.57 6.96
C GLY A 341 -21.20 0.07 5.59
N ILE A 342 -20.45 0.40 4.53
CA ILE A 342 -20.66 -0.14 3.18
C ILE A 342 -20.27 -1.62 3.15
N GLU A 343 -19.06 -1.97 3.60
CA GLU A 343 -18.57 -3.36 3.67
C GLU A 343 -19.51 -4.26 4.48
N GLN A 344 -19.98 -3.77 5.63
CA GLN A 344 -20.93 -4.48 6.48
C GLN A 344 -22.28 -4.73 5.78
N GLY A 345 -22.68 -3.83 4.88
CA GLY A 345 -23.85 -3.99 4.02
C GLY A 345 -23.69 -5.13 3.01
N LEU A 346 -22.47 -5.32 2.49
CA LEU A 346 -22.14 -6.37 1.51
C LEU A 346 -22.14 -7.80 2.11
N MET A 347 -22.16 -7.93 3.43
CA MET A 347 -22.24 -9.23 4.13
C MET A 347 -23.64 -9.85 4.15
N LYS A 348 -24.66 -9.14 3.66
CA LYS A 348 -26.02 -9.68 3.51
C LYS A 348 -26.07 -10.71 2.35
N PRO A 349 -27.09 -11.61 2.30
CA PRO A 349 -27.18 -12.62 1.24
C PRO A 349 -27.26 -12.08 -0.19
N ASP A 350 -27.67 -10.81 -0.36
CA ASP A 350 -27.74 -10.08 -1.61
C ASP A 350 -26.46 -9.30 -1.97
N GLY A 351 -25.43 -9.34 -1.11
CA GLY A 351 -24.09 -8.81 -1.37
C GLY A 351 -23.12 -9.85 -1.91
N LYS A 352 -21.96 -10.06 -1.25
CA LYS A 352 -20.84 -10.89 -1.75
C LYS A 352 -21.24 -12.34 -2.07
N GLN A 353 -22.19 -12.91 -1.30
CA GLN A 353 -22.73 -14.24 -1.59
C GLN A 353 -23.45 -14.29 -2.95
N LEU A 354 -24.19 -13.24 -3.31
CA LEU A 354 -24.83 -13.12 -4.62
C LEU A 354 -23.79 -12.89 -5.71
N GLU A 355 -22.77 -12.06 -5.48
CA GLU A 355 -21.69 -11.82 -6.44
C GLU A 355 -20.96 -13.12 -6.80
N TYR A 356 -20.59 -13.92 -5.79
CA TYR A 356 -20.01 -15.24 -6.00
C TYR A 356 -20.94 -16.19 -6.76
N LYS A 357 -22.23 -16.21 -6.42
CA LYS A 357 -23.22 -17.04 -7.12
C LYS A 357 -23.34 -16.63 -8.60
N VAL A 358 -23.41 -15.33 -8.88
CA VAL A 358 -23.51 -14.77 -10.23
C VAL A 358 -22.26 -15.10 -11.04
N ALA A 359 -21.07 -14.98 -10.46
CA ALA A 359 -19.83 -15.37 -11.12
C ALA A 359 -19.84 -16.84 -11.54
N ARG A 360 -20.32 -17.74 -10.68
CA ARG A 360 -20.49 -19.17 -11.01
C ARG A 360 -21.52 -19.41 -12.11
N GLU A 361 -22.68 -18.75 -12.03
CA GLU A 361 -23.75 -18.87 -13.01
C GLU A 361 -23.38 -18.28 -14.38
N SER A 362 -22.48 -17.29 -14.40
CA SER A 362 -21.93 -16.71 -15.64
C SER A 362 -21.07 -17.68 -16.44
N GLY A 363 -20.56 -18.73 -15.77
CA GLY A 363 -19.64 -19.71 -16.35
C GLY A 363 -18.21 -19.19 -16.56
N ASP A 364 -17.82 -18.03 -16.02
CA ASP A 364 -16.42 -17.56 -16.05
C ASP A 364 -15.63 -18.06 -14.83
N PRO A 365 -14.67 -19.00 -15.00
CA PRO A 365 -13.91 -19.55 -13.88
C PRO A 365 -13.06 -18.51 -13.17
N LEU A 366 -12.54 -17.51 -13.91
CA LEU A 366 -11.67 -16.49 -13.32
C LEU A 366 -12.46 -15.58 -12.40
N SER A 367 -13.61 -15.08 -12.86
CA SER A 367 -14.54 -14.31 -12.01
C SER A 367 -14.97 -15.09 -10.77
N THR A 368 -15.18 -16.41 -10.90
CA THR A 368 -15.51 -17.26 -9.73
C THR A 368 -14.38 -17.23 -8.70
N THR A 369 -13.12 -17.35 -9.14
CA THR A 369 -11.96 -17.25 -8.24
C THR A 369 -11.84 -15.87 -7.62
N PHE A 370 -11.99 -14.81 -8.40
CA PHE A 370 -11.91 -13.43 -7.90
C PHE A 370 -12.94 -13.19 -6.80
N GLN A 371 -14.21 -13.50 -7.05
CA GLN A 371 -15.29 -13.29 -6.08
C GLN A 371 -15.16 -14.17 -4.82
N ASP A 372 -14.51 -15.34 -4.91
CA ASP A 372 -14.27 -16.21 -3.74
C ASP A 372 -13.27 -15.57 -2.77
N PHE A 373 -12.13 -15.09 -3.30
CA PHE A 373 -11.09 -14.45 -2.49
C PHE A 373 -11.50 -13.06 -2.02
N ASP A 374 -12.13 -12.28 -2.88
CA ASP A 374 -12.73 -10.99 -2.53
C ASP A 374 -13.74 -11.13 -1.38
N TRP A 375 -14.62 -12.13 -1.42
CA TRP A 375 -15.52 -12.40 -0.31
C TRP A 375 -14.78 -12.78 0.98
N ALA A 376 -13.72 -13.58 0.90
CA ALA A 376 -12.91 -13.92 2.07
C ALA A 376 -12.22 -12.69 2.69
N ASP A 377 -11.70 -11.78 1.86
CA ASP A 377 -11.09 -10.52 2.29
C ASP A 377 -12.12 -9.63 3.00
N GLU A 378 -13.32 -9.50 2.44
CA GLU A 378 -14.39 -8.64 2.99
C GLU A 378 -14.92 -9.12 4.35
N VAL A 379 -14.88 -10.42 4.59
CA VAL A 379 -15.16 -10.99 5.92
C VAL A 379 -14.10 -10.55 6.94
N LEU A 380 -12.84 -10.43 6.53
CA LEU A 380 -11.77 -9.87 7.36
C LEU A 380 -11.95 -8.35 7.52
N HIS A 381 -12.27 -7.61 6.47
CA HIS A 381 -12.45 -6.15 6.50
C HIS A 381 -13.54 -5.73 7.51
N ALA A 382 -14.70 -6.43 7.48
CA ALA A 382 -15.76 -6.20 8.46
C ALA A 382 -15.31 -6.43 9.93
N GLN A 383 -14.38 -7.37 10.16
CA GLN A 383 -13.81 -7.61 11.49
C GLN A 383 -12.81 -6.53 11.89
N ILE A 384 -11.95 -6.09 10.95
CA ILE A 384 -11.00 -5.00 11.14
C ILE A 384 -11.74 -3.72 11.51
N GLY A 385 -12.72 -3.30 10.69
CA GLY A 385 -13.46 -2.08 10.96
C GLY A 385 -14.23 -2.14 12.29
N ARG A 386 -14.86 -3.28 12.62
CA ARG A 386 -15.51 -3.45 13.92
C ARG A 386 -14.52 -3.33 15.08
N ARG A 387 -13.33 -3.92 14.97
CA ARG A 387 -12.30 -3.88 16.02
C ARG A 387 -11.84 -2.46 16.33
N TRP A 388 -11.67 -1.63 15.30
CA TRP A 388 -11.06 -0.32 15.41
C TRP A 388 -12.05 0.83 15.56
N LEU A 389 -13.27 0.69 15.04
CA LEU A 389 -14.32 1.70 15.22
C LEU A 389 -15.02 1.59 16.56
N LEU A 390 -15.22 0.38 17.11
CA LEU A 390 -15.93 0.20 18.38
C LEU A 390 -15.37 1.05 19.54
N PRO A 391 -14.04 1.15 19.73
CA PRO A 391 -13.46 2.02 20.75
C PRO A 391 -13.55 3.52 20.42
N ALA A 392 -13.72 3.87 19.15
CA ALA A 392 -13.78 5.26 18.67
C ALA A 392 -15.17 5.90 18.83
N PHE A 393 -16.21 5.09 19.05
CA PHE A 393 -17.58 5.54 19.23
C PHE A 393 -18.13 5.14 20.60
N GLU A 394 -19.07 5.92 21.14
CA GLU A 394 -19.69 5.63 22.44
C GLU A 394 -20.44 4.29 22.47
N SER A 395 -21.04 3.91 21.34
CA SER A 395 -21.78 2.66 21.17
C SER A 395 -21.92 2.28 19.70
N MET A 396 -22.32 1.04 19.43
CA MET A 396 -22.69 0.60 18.08
C MET A 396 -23.84 1.42 17.48
N GLU A 397 -24.78 1.90 18.31
CA GLU A 397 -25.91 2.72 17.86
C GLU A 397 -25.43 4.10 17.41
N ALA A 398 -24.52 4.73 18.17
CA ALA A 398 -23.92 6.02 17.80
C ALA A 398 -23.11 5.90 16.50
N MET A 399 -22.35 4.81 16.35
CA MET A 399 -21.59 4.52 15.13
C MET A 399 -22.52 4.32 13.93
N GLN A 400 -23.61 3.57 14.09
CA GLN A 400 -24.61 3.36 13.03
C GLN A 400 -25.31 4.66 12.63
N GLN A 401 -25.70 5.49 13.60
CA GLN A 401 -26.28 6.81 13.32
C GLN A 401 -25.29 7.68 12.54
N ARG A 402 -24.01 7.70 12.96
CA ARG A 402 -22.98 8.47 12.28
C ARG A 402 -22.77 7.99 10.84
N TYR A 403 -22.74 6.69 10.63
CA TYR A 403 -22.69 6.09 9.30
C TYR A 403 -23.86 6.58 8.43
N GLU A 404 -25.09 6.54 8.93
CA GLU A 404 -26.29 6.97 8.18
C GLU A 404 -26.24 8.47 7.79
N GLU A 405 -25.76 9.33 8.70
CA GLU A 405 -25.57 10.76 8.43
C GLU A 405 -24.54 11.02 7.32
N VAL A 406 -23.40 10.34 7.39
CA VAL A 406 -22.32 10.47 6.40
C VAL A 406 -22.74 9.88 5.06
N LEU A 407 -23.38 8.70 5.08
CA LEU A 407 -23.90 8.03 3.89
C LEU A 407 -24.92 8.89 3.16
N ALA A 408 -25.81 9.59 3.86
CA ALA A 408 -26.80 10.47 3.24
C ALA A 408 -26.12 11.62 2.46
N ARG A 409 -25.04 12.19 3.00
CA ARG A 409 -24.25 13.23 2.31
C ARG A 409 -23.56 12.66 1.07
N PHE A 410 -22.95 11.48 1.20
CA PHE A 410 -22.29 10.80 0.10
C PHE A 410 -23.27 10.43 -1.02
N GLN A 411 -24.44 9.86 -0.67
CA GLN A 411 -25.49 9.50 -1.63
C GLN A 411 -26.00 10.72 -2.40
N ALA A 412 -26.11 11.89 -1.77
CA ALA A 412 -26.52 13.11 -2.46
C ALA A 412 -25.53 13.53 -3.57
N ILE A 413 -24.23 13.24 -3.40
CA ILE A 413 -23.21 13.47 -4.43
C ILE A 413 -23.41 12.50 -5.59
N LEU A 414 -23.60 11.21 -5.28
CA LEU A 414 -23.85 10.17 -6.28
C LEU A 414 -25.11 10.48 -7.10
N ASP A 415 -26.20 10.86 -6.44
CA ASP A 415 -27.49 11.16 -7.08
C ASP A 415 -27.38 12.35 -8.04
N GLN A 416 -26.59 13.37 -7.68
CA GLN A 416 -26.35 14.54 -8.53
C GLN A 416 -25.60 14.17 -9.81
N ASP A 417 -24.55 13.34 -9.71
CA ASP A 417 -23.79 12.90 -10.89
C ASP A 417 -24.60 11.93 -11.76
N GLN A 418 -25.37 11.03 -11.14
CA GLN A 418 -26.27 10.11 -11.84
C GLN A 418 -27.44 10.80 -12.55
N ALA A 419 -27.83 12.01 -12.14
CA ALA A 419 -28.83 12.80 -12.85
C ALA A 419 -28.31 13.40 -14.17
N LEU A 420 -27.00 13.36 -14.42
CA LEU A 420 -26.40 13.82 -15.66
C LEU A 420 -26.63 12.80 -16.77
N ALA A 421 -26.92 13.28 -17.99
CA ALA A 421 -27.19 12.42 -19.15
C ALA A 421 -26.05 11.45 -19.51
N ARG A 422 -24.81 11.74 -19.07
CA ARG A 422 -23.63 10.90 -19.30
C ARG A 422 -23.61 9.61 -18.47
N ALA A 423 -24.46 9.47 -17.46
CA ALA A 423 -24.48 8.31 -16.56
C ALA A 423 -25.03 7.03 -17.21
N GLU A 424 -25.75 7.14 -18.32
CA GLU A 424 -26.32 6.02 -19.10
C GLU A 424 -25.32 5.52 -20.16
N TRP A 425 -24.20 4.91 -19.72
CA TRP A 425 -23.11 4.47 -20.60
C TRP A 425 -22.97 2.94 -20.68
N TRP A 426 -23.48 2.22 -19.68
CA TRP A 426 -23.20 0.79 -19.49
C TRP A 426 -23.68 -0.07 -20.66
N ASP A 427 -24.91 0.10 -21.14
CA ASP A 427 -25.45 -0.69 -22.25
C ASP A 427 -24.58 -0.57 -23.51
N ALA A 428 -24.09 0.64 -23.80
CA ALA A 428 -23.22 0.90 -24.94
C ALA A 428 -21.83 0.25 -24.76
N PHE A 429 -21.32 0.18 -23.54
CA PHE A 429 -20.09 -0.54 -23.22
C PHE A 429 -20.27 -2.06 -23.26
N TYR A 430 -21.33 -2.58 -22.64
CA TYR A 430 -21.60 -4.01 -22.55
C TYR A 430 -21.71 -4.66 -23.94
N GLN A 431 -22.25 -3.94 -24.93
CA GLN A 431 -22.31 -4.39 -26.33
C GLN A 431 -20.93 -4.58 -26.99
N GLN A 432 -19.87 -3.94 -26.48
CA GLN A 432 -18.50 -4.05 -26.98
C GLN A 432 -17.78 -5.29 -26.44
N ILE A 433 -18.28 -5.87 -25.34
CA ILE A 433 -17.65 -7.00 -24.68
C ILE A 433 -17.69 -8.23 -25.62
N PRO A 434 -16.55 -8.86 -25.91
CA PRO A 434 -16.51 -10.05 -26.74
C PRO A 434 -17.38 -11.17 -26.16
N ARG A 435 -18.34 -11.68 -26.94
CA ARG A 435 -19.08 -12.90 -26.57
C ARG A 435 -18.10 -14.08 -26.51
N GLN A 436 -18.19 -14.89 -25.45
CA GLN A 436 -17.24 -15.97 -25.11
C GLN A 436 -16.76 -16.74 -26.36
N GLY A 437 -15.44 -16.75 -26.60
CA GLY A 437 -14.80 -17.42 -27.74
C GLY A 437 -13.52 -16.76 -28.28
N LYS A 438 -13.16 -15.56 -27.82
CA LYS A 438 -11.92 -14.85 -28.20
C LYS A 438 -11.26 -14.18 -26.98
N LYS A 439 -10.76 -14.95 -26.01
CA LYS A 439 -9.73 -14.40 -25.11
C LYS A 439 -8.45 -14.29 -25.96
N GLN A 440 -8.02 -13.07 -26.28
CA GLN A 440 -6.74 -12.88 -26.95
C GLN A 440 -5.63 -13.26 -25.97
N ALA A 441 -4.57 -13.91 -26.47
CA ALA A 441 -3.38 -14.12 -25.65
C ALA A 441 -2.80 -12.74 -25.28
N PRO A 442 -2.38 -12.52 -24.03
CA PRO A 442 -1.78 -11.25 -23.64
C PRO A 442 -0.55 -10.97 -24.52
N ALA A 443 -0.39 -9.71 -24.91
CA ALA A 443 0.84 -9.26 -25.56
C ALA A 443 2.01 -9.46 -24.57
N PRO A 444 3.18 -9.94 -25.03
CA PRO A 444 4.35 -10.00 -24.17
C PRO A 444 4.77 -8.56 -23.80
N ASN A 445 4.81 -8.28 -22.50
CA ASN A 445 5.45 -7.09 -21.93
C ASN A 445 6.96 -7.08 -22.21
#